data_AF-A0A438WIU4-F1
#
_entry.id   AF-A0A438WIU4-F1
#
_cell.length_a   1.000
_cell.length_b   1.000
_cell.length_c   1.000
_cell.angle_alpha   90.00
_cell.angle_beta   90.00
_cell.angle_gamma   90.00
#
_symmetry.space_group_name_H-M   'P 1'
#
loop_
_entity.id
_entity.type
_entity.pdbx_description
1 polymer ?
#
loop_
_entity_poly.entity_id
_entity_poly.type
_entity_poly.pdbx_seq_one_letter_code
_entity_poly.pdbx_strand_id
1 'polypeptide(L)'
;HVIDEATDSLFEYGFNYQNLSVFDARIPKSELYRPNQVYTDDKGQKQIACSLVDNNPNDPTLCQRGKANGNIYGGYVQANYSPHKIITFGAGVRWDAYTLYDKDWNHRYTQGFSPSAALVLSPIEPLSLKITYSQVTRGVMPGDGVYMRQND
;
A
#
# COMPACT_ATOMS: atom_id res chain seq x y z
N HIS A 1 -30.40 4.84 -18.76
CA HIS A 1 -30.91 4.05 -17.63
C HIS A 1 -31.63 5.03 -16.73
N VAL A 2 -32.95 4.90 -16.61
CA VAL A 2 -33.78 5.84 -15.84
C VAL A 2 -33.45 5.63 -14.36
N ILE A 3 -32.98 6.69 -13.71
CA ILE A 3 -32.77 6.75 -12.26
C ILE A 3 -34.17 7.00 -11.69
N ASP A 4 -34.72 5.99 -11.03
CA ASP A 4 -36.01 6.06 -10.36
C ASP A 4 -35.88 6.94 -9.10
N GLU A 5 -36.76 7.93 -8.97
CA GLU A 5 -36.67 9.08 -8.04
C GLU A 5 -37.04 8.70 -6.58
N ALA A 6 -37.20 7.41 -6.28
CA ALA A 6 -37.71 6.91 -5.00
C ALA A 6 -36.65 6.29 -4.06
N THR A 7 -35.44 5.99 -4.53
CA THR A 7 -34.37 5.39 -3.72
C THR A 7 -33.01 5.91 -4.14
N ASP A 8 -32.47 6.88 -3.40
CA ASP A 8 -31.14 7.44 -3.64
C ASP A 8 -30.08 6.39 -3.26
N SER A 9 -29.78 5.53 -4.24
CA SER A 9 -28.88 4.39 -4.12
C SER A 9 -27.59 4.73 -4.82
N LEU A 10 -26.55 5.03 -4.05
CA LEU A 10 -25.26 5.42 -4.59
C LEU A 10 -24.34 4.21 -4.63
N PHE A 11 -23.92 3.81 -5.83
CA PHE A 11 -22.92 2.79 -6.03
C PHE A 11 -21.62 3.41 -6.52
N GLU A 12 -20.53 3.14 -5.81
CA GLU A 12 -19.20 3.65 -6.11
C GLU A 12 -18.22 2.50 -6.25
N TYR A 13 -17.31 2.63 -7.21
CA TYR A 13 -16.17 1.74 -7.35
C TYR A 13 -14.96 2.56 -7.77
N GLY A 14 -13.78 2.08 -7.43
CA GLY A 14 -12.55 2.76 -7.79
C GLY A 14 -11.34 1.87 -7.65
N PHE A 15 -10.25 2.34 -8.24
CA PHE A 15 -8.95 1.70 -8.19
C PHE A 15 -7.92 2.72 -7.67
N ASN A 16 -6.94 2.23 -6.92
CA ASN A 16 -5.87 3.02 -6.39
C ASN A 16 -4.54 2.34 -6.68
N TYR A 17 -3.55 3.13 -7.07
CA TYR A 17 -2.16 2.73 -7.20
C TYR A 17 -1.28 3.76 -6.51
N GLN A 18 -0.38 3.28 -5.66
CA GLN A 18 0.62 4.10 -4.97
C GLN A 18 1.97 3.39 -5.03
N ASN A 19 3.00 4.13 -5.43
CA ASN A 19 4.39 3.71 -5.28
C ASN A 19 5.01 4.46 -4.10
N LEU A 20 5.67 3.71 -3.21
CA LEU A 20 6.32 4.24 -2.02
C LEU A 20 7.75 3.72 -1.97
N SER A 21 8.72 4.61 -1.79
CA SER A 21 10.12 4.23 -1.60
C SER A 21 10.68 4.90 -0.36
N VAL A 22 11.38 4.14 0.47
CA VAL A 22 12.05 4.65 1.67
C VAL A 22 13.53 4.32 1.59
N PHE A 23 14.34 5.28 2.03
CA PHE A 23 15.78 5.17 2.17
C PHE A 23 16.15 5.42 3.63
N ASP A 24 16.95 4.55 4.22
CA ASP A 24 17.50 4.78 5.55
C ASP A 24 19.02 4.99 5.50
N ALA A 25 19.41 6.26 5.66
CA ALA A 25 20.80 6.70 5.70
C ALA A 25 21.55 6.25 6.97
N ARG A 26 20.85 5.74 7.99
CA ARG A 26 21.45 5.29 9.26
C ARG A 26 21.92 3.84 9.22
N ILE A 27 21.61 3.07 8.18
CA ILE A 27 22.13 1.71 8.00
C ILE A 27 23.62 1.82 7.62
N PRO A 28 24.58 1.40 8.48
CA PRO A 28 25.99 1.38 8.14
C PRO A 28 26.19 0.45 6.94
N LYS A 29 26.91 0.93 5.90
CA LYS A 29 27.06 0.33 4.54
C LYS A 29 25.91 0.57 3.54
N SER A 30 25.02 1.54 3.78
CA SER A 30 24.05 2.05 2.79
C SER A 30 24.68 3.02 1.76
N GLU A 31 25.97 2.84 1.46
CA GLU A 31 26.66 3.70 0.52
C GLU A 31 26.01 3.58 -0.87
N LEU A 32 25.58 4.72 -1.40
CA LEU A 32 25.25 4.89 -2.81
C LEU A 32 26.53 4.64 -3.60
N TYR A 33 26.79 3.38 -3.95
CA TYR A 33 27.88 3.08 -4.85
C TYR A 33 27.56 3.71 -6.20
N ARG A 34 28.45 4.60 -6.66
CA ARG A 34 28.34 5.14 -8.00
C ARG A 34 28.44 3.98 -8.99
N PRO A 35 27.68 4.00 -10.11
CA PRO A 35 27.85 3.01 -11.15
C PRO A 35 29.33 2.86 -11.52
N ASN A 36 29.82 1.62 -11.60
CA ASN A 36 31.23 1.25 -11.85
C ASN A 36 32.23 1.61 -10.75
N GLN A 37 31.77 1.94 -9.54
CA GLN A 37 32.67 2.14 -8.40
C GLN A 37 33.21 0.79 -7.92
N VAL A 38 34.53 0.66 -7.78
CA VAL A 38 35.15 -0.53 -7.18
C VAL A 38 35.04 -0.41 -5.66
N TYR A 39 34.46 -1.41 -5.01
CA TYR A 39 34.42 -1.53 -3.56
C TYR A 39 35.01 -2.85 -3.09
N THR A 40 35.44 -2.91 -1.85
CA THR A 40 35.96 -4.13 -1.23
C THR A 40 34.85 -4.75 -0.39
N ASP A 41 34.52 -6.01 -0.62
CA ASP A 41 33.52 -6.73 0.16
C ASP A 41 34.03 -7.12 1.57
N ASP A 42 33.14 -7.66 2.40
CA ASP A 42 33.43 -8.10 3.77
C ASP A 42 34.46 -9.25 3.84
N LYS A 43 34.83 -9.84 2.69
CA LYS A 43 35.84 -10.89 2.55
C LYS A 43 37.15 -10.35 1.98
N GLY A 44 37.29 -9.03 1.81
CA GLY A 44 38.48 -8.39 1.28
C GLY A 44 38.60 -8.44 -0.24
N GLN A 45 37.56 -8.85 -0.97
CA GLN A 45 37.58 -8.98 -2.43
C GLN A 45 37.08 -7.70 -3.10
N LYS A 46 37.79 -7.23 -4.14
CA LYS A 46 37.39 -6.07 -4.94
C LYS A 46 36.28 -6.45 -5.91
N GLN A 47 35.13 -5.80 -5.79
CA GLN A 47 33.96 -5.96 -6.65
C GLN A 47 33.63 -4.63 -7.34
N ILE A 48 33.11 -4.70 -8.57
CA ILE A 48 32.64 -3.52 -9.31
C ILE A 48 31.15 -3.35 -8.98
N ALA A 49 30.78 -2.23 -8.38
CA ALA A 49 29.40 -1.86 -8.19
C ALA A 49 28.72 -1.72 -9.55
N CYS A 50 27.63 -2.47 -9.74
CA CYS A 50 26.71 -2.31 -10.85
C CYS A 50 27.33 -2.54 -12.24
N SER A 51 28.07 -3.63 -12.41
CA SER A 51 28.58 -4.05 -13.73
C SER A 51 27.49 -4.51 -14.71
N LEU A 52 26.22 -4.54 -14.32
CA LEU A 52 25.09 -4.85 -15.18
C LEU A 52 23.99 -3.81 -14.95
N VAL A 53 23.94 -2.81 -15.83
CA VAL A 53 22.69 -2.09 -16.12
C VAL A 53 21.91 -3.02 -17.02
N ASP A 54 21.25 -4.03 -16.45
CA ASP A 54 20.24 -4.76 -17.20
C ASP A 54 19.11 -3.76 -17.45
N ASN A 55 18.83 -3.49 -18.73
CA ASN A 55 17.83 -2.53 -19.21
C ASN A 55 16.38 -2.95 -18.91
N ASN A 56 16.17 -3.83 -17.93
CA ASN A 56 14.87 -4.28 -17.49
C ASN A 56 14.41 -3.37 -16.33
N PRO A 57 13.35 -2.57 -16.51
CA PRO A 57 12.81 -1.71 -15.44
C PRO A 57 12.32 -2.48 -14.21
N ASN A 58 12.24 -3.81 -14.30
CA ASN A 58 11.89 -4.71 -13.22
C ASN A 58 13.08 -5.47 -12.60
N ASP A 59 14.29 -5.38 -13.18
CA ASP A 59 15.51 -5.88 -12.54
C ASP A 59 16.17 -4.74 -11.77
N PRO A 60 16.24 -4.83 -10.44
CA PRO A 60 16.88 -3.77 -9.69
C PRO A 60 18.39 -3.83 -9.95
N THR A 61 19.02 -2.67 -10.09
CA THR A 61 20.47 -2.53 -10.19
C THR A 61 21.10 -2.63 -8.81
N LEU A 62 22.22 -3.35 -8.65
CA LEU A 62 22.98 -3.59 -7.40
C LEU A 62 23.45 -2.33 -6.63
N CYS A 63 22.97 -1.13 -6.97
CA CYS A 63 23.54 0.16 -6.54
C CYS A 63 22.91 0.78 -5.28
N GLN A 64 21.91 0.16 -4.63
CA GLN A 64 21.22 0.78 -3.48
C GLN A 64 20.88 -0.25 -2.37
N ARG A 65 21.87 -0.62 -1.56
CA ARG A 65 21.62 -1.23 -0.23
C ARG A 65 21.08 -0.15 0.72
N GLY A 66 19.98 -0.43 1.42
CA GLY A 66 19.31 0.55 2.32
C GLY A 66 18.12 1.29 1.69
N LYS A 67 17.70 0.90 0.49
CA LYS A 67 16.44 1.32 -0.13
C LYS A 67 15.45 0.17 -0.10
N ALA A 68 14.22 0.43 0.35
CA ALA A 68 13.09 -0.46 0.10
C ALA A 68 12.08 0.24 -0.79
N ASN A 69 11.53 -0.51 -1.73
CA ASN A 69 10.48 -0.04 -2.63
C ASN A 69 9.23 -0.88 -2.42
N GLY A 70 8.09 -0.24 -2.36
CA GLY A 70 6.81 -0.91 -2.21
C GLY A 70 5.78 -0.33 -3.16
N ASN A 71 5.00 -1.20 -3.77
CA ASN A 71 3.81 -0.80 -4.53
C ASN A 71 2.57 -1.28 -3.82
N ILE A 72 1.58 -0.41 -3.76
CA ILE A 72 0.24 -0.70 -3.28
C ILE A 72 -0.68 -0.54 -4.47
N TYR A 73 -1.46 -1.57 -4.75
CA TYR A 73 -2.55 -1.50 -5.70
C TYR A 73 -3.79 -2.09 -5.05
N GLY A 74 -4.93 -1.46 -5.28
CA GLY A 74 -6.15 -1.84 -4.61
C GLY A 74 -7.38 -1.34 -5.32
N GLY A 75 -8.48 -2.02 -5.08
CA GLY A 75 -9.78 -1.67 -5.60
C GLY A 75 -10.78 -1.56 -4.46
N TYR A 76 -11.74 -0.67 -4.58
CA TYR A 76 -12.87 -0.62 -3.66
C TYR A 76 -14.18 -0.63 -4.41
N VAL A 77 -15.18 -1.18 -3.74
CA VAL A 77 -16.58 -1.11 -4.12
C VAL A 77 -17.37 -0.75 -2.88
N GLN A 78 -18.26 0.23 -3.00
CA GLN A 78 -19.15 0.65 -1.94
C GLN A 78 -20.54 0.91 -2.51
N ALA A 79 -21.55 0.56 -1.73
CA ALA A 79 -22.94 0.84 -2.05
C ALA A 79 -23.61 1.47 -0.82
N ASN A 80 -24.36 2.53 -1.07
CA ASN A 80 -25.25 3.14 -0.09
C ASN A 80 -26.68 2.98 -0.61
N TYR A 81 -27.56 2.48 0.24
CA TYR A 81 -28.97 2.23 -0.04
C TYR A 81 -29.84 2.92 1.00
N SER A 82 -30.76 3.75 0.53
CA SER A 82 -31.70 4.49 1.37
C SER A 82 -33.13 4.05 1.07
N PRO A 83 -33.63 2.96 1.70
CA PRO A 83 -35.01 2.50 1.47
C PRO A 83 -36.05 3.49 2.00
N HIS A 84 -35.67 4.33 2.98
CA HIS A 84 -36.56 5.30 3.60
C HIS A 84 -35.78 6.56 3.98
N LYS A 85 -36.42 7.73 4.04
CA LYS A 85 -35.81 9.01 4.45
C LYS A 85 -35.19 9.00 5.86
N ILE A 86 -35.51 7.98 6.65
CA ILE A 86 -35.07 7.82 8.04
C ILE A 86 -33.87 6.86 8.11
N ILE A 87 -33.66 6.00 7.12
CA ILE A 87 -32.69 4.91 7.21
C ILE A 87 -31.84 4.89 5.96
N THR A 88 -30.52 4.99 6.16
CA THR A 88 -29.53 4.80 5.11
C THR A 88 -28.54 3.73 5.55
N PHE A 89 -28.39 2.71 4.72
CA PHE A 89 -27.41 1.65 4.90
C PHE A 89 -26.27 1.82 3.90
N GLY A 90 -25.04 1.73 4.38
CA GLY A 90 -23.85 1.73 3.54
C GLY A 90 -23.04 0.46 3.80
N ALA A 91 -22.54 -0.16 2.74
CA ALA A 91 -21.56 -1.23 2.88
C ALA A 91 -20.54 -1.12 1.76
N GLY A 92 -19.28 -1.39 2.10
CA GLY A 92 -18.21 -1.39 1.12
C GLY A 92 -17.07 -2.29 1.52
N VAL A 93 -16.31 -2.72 0.53
CA VAL A 93 -15.10 -3.50 0.73
C VAL A 93 -14.00 -2.89 -0.12
N ARG A 94 -12.81 -2.82 0.46
CA ARG A 94 -11.60 -2.52 -0.27
C ARG A 94 -10.68 -3.72 -0.23
N TRP A 95 -10.09 -4.06 -1.36
CA TRP A 95 -9.01 -5.01 -1.46
C TRP A 95 -7.72 -4.24 -1.76
N ASP A 96 -6.68 -4.52 -0.99
CA ASP A 96 -5.37 -3.91 -1.15
C ASP A 96 -4.32 -5.04 -1.26
N ALA A 97 -3.45 -4.93 -2.26
CA ALA A 97 -2.28 -5.77 -2.44
C ALA A 97 -1.02 -4.92 -2.33
N TYR A 98 -0.06 -5.47 -1.60
CA TYR A 98 1.18 -4.84 -1.20
C TYR A 98 2.33 -5.70 -1.71
N THR A 99 3.16 -5.11 -2.57
CA THR A 99 4.45 -5.68 -2.97
C THR A 99 5.53 -4.88 -2.29
N LEU A 100 6.51 -5.55 -1.68
CA LEU A 100 7.62 -4.92 -1.01
C LEU A 100 8.91 -5.62 -1.47
N TYR A 101 9.86 -4.82 -1.92
CA TYR A 101 11.25 -5.22 -2.07
C TYR A 101 12.04 -4.63 -0.90
N ASP A 102 12.56 -5.53 -0.07
CA ASP A 102 13.34 -5.19 1.12
C ASP A 102 14.78 -4.75 0.78
N LYS A 103 15.51 -4.19 1.76
CA LYS A 103 16.92 -3.79 1.64
C LYS A 103 17.85 -4.94 1.22
N ASP A 104 17.46 -6.16 1.56
CA ASP A 104 18.17 -7.41 1.25
C ASP A 104 17.59 -8.11 0.02
N TRP A 105 16.77 -7.41 -0.79
CA TRP A 105 16.21 -7.89 -2.05
C TRP A 105 15.21 -9.04 -1.91
N ASN A 106 14.68 -9.21 -0.71
CA ASN A 106 13.59 -10.15 -0.47
C ASN A 106 12.26 -9.53 -0.93
N HIS A 107 11.61 -10.19 -1.88
CA HIS A 107 10.26 -9.84 -2.30
C HIS A 107 9.25 -10.37 -1.29
N ARG A 108 8.39 -9.49 -0.79
CA ARG A 108 7.24 -9.85 0.04
C ARG A 108 5.97 -9.39 -0.64
N TYR A 109 5.02 -10.31 -0.69
CA TYR A 109 3.67 -10.05 -1.14
C TYR A 109 2.71 -10.22 0.03
N THR A 110 1.83 -9.26 0.22
CA THR A 110 0.75 -9.33 1.21
C THR A 110 -0.51 -8.77 0.60
N GLN A 111 -1.65 -9.36 0.91
CA GLN A 111 -2.94 -8.86 0.47
C GLN A 111 -3.92 -8.86 1.63
N GLY A 112 -4.90 -7.96 1.58
CA GLY A 112 -5.89 -7.81 2.63
C GLY A 112 -7.20 -7.29 2.11
N PHE A 113 -8.28 -7.66 2.81
CA PHE A 113 -9.60 -7.09 2.62
C PHE A 113 -9.94 -6.20 3.81
N SER A 114 -10.50 -5.04 3.49
CA SER A 114 -10.91 -4.01 4.46
C SER A 114 -12.41 -3.76 4.29
N PRO A 115 -13.27 -4.57 4.93
CA PRO A 115 -14.71 -4.37 4.89
C PRO A 115 -15.16 -3.19 5.77
N SER A 116 -16.26 -2.57 5.37
CA SER A 116 -16.90 -1.46 6.07
C SER A 116 -18.42 -1.53 5.94
N ALA A 117 -19.12 -1.11 6.99
CA ALA A 117 -20.57 -0.98 7.01
C ALA A 117 -20.97 0.26 7.82
N ALA A 118 -22.04 0.92 7.41
CA ALA A 118 -22.58 2.10 8.05
C ALA A 118 -24.12 2.02 8.08
N LEU A 119 -24.71 2.48 9.16
CA LEU A 119 -26.14 2.69 9.30
C LEU A 119 -26.37 4.10 9.82
N VAL A 120 -27.14 4.89 9.09
CA VAL A 120 -27.57 6.23 9.50
C VAL A 120 -29.07 6.18 9.73
N LEU A 121 -29.48 6.65 10.91
CA LEU A 121 -30.86 6.76 11.35
C LEU A 121 -31.18 8.23 11.59
N SER A 122 -32.12 8.80 10.85
CA SER A 122 -32.58 10.19 10.99
C SER A 122 -34.08 10.21 11.31
N PRO A 123 -34.47 9.87 12.55
CA PRO A 123 -35.88 9.73 12.92
C PRO A 123 -36.65 11.06 12.88
N ILE A 124 -35.97 12.19 13.07
CA ILE A 124 -36.50 13.55 12.95
C ILE A 124 -35.43 14.45 12.32
N GLU A 125 -35.83 15.52 11.63
CA GLU A 125 -34.92 16.42 10.90
C GLU A 125 -33.70 16.95 11.69
N PRO A 126 -33.79 17.31 12.99
CA PRO A 126 -32.63 17.80 13.73
C PRO A 126 -31.74 16.71 14.35
N LEU A 127 -32.12 15.42 14.28
CA LEU A 127 -31.39 14.34 14.95
C LEU A 127 -31.00 13.24 13.97
N SER A 128 -29.70 12.98 13.86
CA SER A 128 -29.15 11.85 13.12
C SER A 128 -28.21 11.02 14.00
N LEU A 129 -28.44 9.71 14.03
CA LEU A 129 -27.61 8.72 14.69
C LEU A 129 -26.86 7.93 13.61
N LYS A 130 -25.53 7.90 13.70
CA LYS A 130 -24.68 7.15 12.77
C LYS A 130 -23.90 6.07 13.50
N ILE A 131 -24.04 4.83 13.03
CA ILE A 131 -23.31 3.66 13.51
C ILE A 131 -22.41 3.20 12.36
N THR A 132 -21.12 3.03 12.61
CA THR A 132 -20.16 2.60 11.60
C THR A 132 -19.27 1.49 12.13
N TYR A 133 -19.04 0.49 11.28
CA TYR A 133 -18.05 -0.54 11.45
C TYR A 133 -17.04 -0.44 10.30
N SER A 134 -15.76 -0.45 10.62
CA SER A 134 -14.68 -0.43 9.63
C SER A 134 -13.50 -1.26 10.11
N GLN A 135 -13.06 -2.19 9.27
CA GLN A 135 -11.82 -2.92 9.48
C GLN A 135 -10.79 -2.47 8.44
N VAL A 136 -9.59 -2.12 8.90
CA VAL A 136 -8.49 -1.71 8.03
C VAL A 136 -7.40 -2.77 8.09
N THR A 137 -7.03 -3.29 6.94
CA THR A 137 -5.84 -4.14 6.81
C THR A 137 -4.67 -3.31 6.26
N ARG A 138 -3.49 -3.51 6.83
CA ARG A 138 -2.25 -2.91 6.37
C ARG A 138 -1.28 -4.03 6.01
N GLY A 139 -0.78 -4.02 4.79
CA GLY A 139 0.30 -4.92 4.39
C GLY A 139 1.66 -4.40 4.80
N VAL A 140 2.69 -5.16 4.48
CA VAL A 140 4.09 -4.80 4.73
C VAL A 140 4.49 -3.61 3.85
N MET A 141 5.05 -2.57 4.46
CA MET A 141 5.42 -1.33 3.77
C MET A 141 6.93 -1.04 3.88
N PRO A 142 7.50 -0.33 2.89
CA PRO A 142 8.88 0.15 2.97
C PRO A 142 8.91 1.22 4.08
N GLY A 143 9.50 0.86 5.23
CA GLY A 143 9.47 1.67 6.45
C GLY A 143 8.99 0.92 7.70
N ASP A 144 8.40 -0.27 7.54
CA ASP A 144 8.18 -1.15 8.68
C ASP A 144 9.55 -1.56 9.25
N GLY A 145 9.85 -1.08 10.46
CA GLY A 145 11.18 -1.18 11.08
C GLY A 145 11.69 -2.60 11.31
N VAL A 146 10.88 -3.64 11.06
CA VAL A 146 11.29 -5.05 11.07
C VAL A 146 12.10 -5.41 9.81
N TYR A 147 11.76 -4.81 8.67
CA TYR A 147 12.38 -5.09 7.37
C TYR A 147 13.55 -4.14 7.09
N MET A 148 13.50 -2.95 7.71
CA MET A 148 14.63 -2.02 7.73
C MET A 148 15.66 -2.31 8.84
N ARG A 149 15.40 -3.26 9.75
CA ARG A 149 16.30 -3.56 10.88
C ARG A 149 17.55 -4.33 10.43
N GLN A 150 18.69 -3.96 11.01
CA GLN A 150 19.84 -4.86 11.08
C GLN A 150 19.56 -5.91 12.15
N ASN A 151 19.75 -7.19 11.81
CA ASN A 151 20.06 -8.18 12.82
C ASN A 151 21.54 -7.96 13.13
N ASP A 152 21.82 -7.41 14.31
CA ASP A 152 23.18 -7.27 14.86
C ASP A 152 23.80 -8.67 15.10
#